data_AF-A0A7V6UAY0-F1
#
_entry.id   AF-A0A7V6UAY0-F1
#
_cell.length_a   1.000
_cell.length_b   1.000
_cell.length_c   1.000
_cell.angle_alpha   90.00
_cell.angle_beta   90.00
_cell.angle_gamma   90.00
#
_symmetry.space_group_name_H-M   'P 1'
#
loop_
_entity.id
_entity.type
_entity.pdbx_description
1 polymer ?
#
loop_
_entity_poly.entity_id
_entity_poly.type
_entity_poly.pdbx_seq_one_letter_code
_entity_poly.pdbx_strand_id
1 'polypeptide(L)'
;MKKLATGITSFTRKETISVRESVRENIKVKRRSKFAVNTTISIIIALLTIITATNTATAQNNTPMKEQYKDIAGHWSREYVHKLTQMEIVSGYGDGRFGPEDTLKVDEFLKMTLRAMGHKVEEGIKYWAEPYIELAKKVEIIDENEFTDYRRPILREEAARIIVKAAL
;
A
#
# COMPACT_ATOMS: atom_id res chain seq x y z
N MET A 1 -92.65 -29.17 -28.42
CA MET A 1 -92.17 -28.94 -27.03
C MET A 1 -90.64 -28.78 -27.07
N LYS A 2 -90.10 -27.73 -26.41
CA LYS A 2 -88.68 -27.41 -26.08
C LYS A 2 -87.66 -27.51 -27.24
N LYS A 3 -87.22 -26.45 -27.94
CA LYS A 3 -86.56 -25.19 -27.54
C LYS A 3 -85.45 -25.35 -26.50
N LEU A 4 -84.22 -25.50 -26.96
CA LEU A 4 -83.00 -24.83 -26.48
C LEU A 4 -81.98 -24.79 -27.64
N ALA A 5 -81.01 -23.88 -27.56
CA ALA A 5 -79.95 -23.57 -28.53
C ALA A 5 -80.35 -22.43 -29.51
N THR A 6 -79.58 -21.36 -29.70
CA THR A 6 -78.18 -21.10 -29.32
C THR A 6 -77.98 -19.58 -29.38
N GLY A 7 -77.58 -18.96 -28.28
CA GLY A 7 -77.25 -17.53 -28.22
C GLY A 7 -75.85 -17.33 -27.66
N ILE A 8 -74.84 -17.85 -28.38
CA ILE A 8 -73.43 -17.56 -28.08
C ILE A 8 -73.00 -16.50 -29.10
N THR A 9 -73.27 -15.24 -28.76
CA THR A 9 -72.96 -14.07 -29.60
C THR A 9 -71.46 -13.76 -29.56
N SER A 10 -70.79 -14.11 -30.65
CA SER A 10 -69.72 -13.34 -31.33
C SER A 10 -68.69 -12.63 -30.45
N PHE A 11 -67.81 -13.39 -29.80
CA PHE A 11 -66.51 -12.86 -29.38
C PHE A 11 -65.62 -12.73 -30.62
N THR A 12 -65.33 -11.50 -31.03
CA THR A 12 -64.72 -11.23 -32.33
C THR A 12 -63.23 -11.65 -32.36
N ARG A 13 -62.81 -12.26 -33.47
CA ARG A 13 -61.45 -12.83 -33.65
C ARG A 13 -60.33 -11.83 -33.34
N LYS A 14 -60.53 -10.53 -33.58
CA LYS A 14 -59.51 -9.48 -33.38
C LYS A 14 -59.16 -9.28 -31.89
N GLU A 15 -60.14 -9.31 -30.99
CA GLU A 15 -59.86 -9.18 -29.55
C GLU A 15 -59.11 -10.40 -29.00
N THR A 16 -59.47 -11.62 -29.45
CA THR A 16 -58.73 -12.83 -29.05
C THR A 16 -57.26 -12.80 -29.47
N ILE A 17 -56.94 -12.17 -30.62
CA ILE A 17 -55.57 -12.09 -31.14
C ILE A 17 -54.77 -11.05 -30.35
N SER A 18 -55.33 -9.86 -30.10
CA SER A 18 -54.65 -8.80 -29.34
C SER A 18 -54.31 -9.24 -27.91
N VAL A 19 -55.22 -9.97 -27.24
CA VAL A 19 -54.94 -10.53 -25.91
C VAL A 19 -53.85 -11.60 -25.98
N ARG A 20 -53.84 -12.45 -27.01
CA ARG A 20 -52.80 -13.47 -27.17
C ARG A 20 -51.43 -12.85 -27.48
N GLU A 21 -51.38 -11.76 -28.23
CA GLU A 21 -50.15 -11.02 -28.52
C GLU A 21 -49.62 -10.30 -27.28
N SER A 22 -50.47 -9.61 -26.53
CA SER A 22 -50.03 -8.93 -25.29
C SER A 22 -49.53 -9.92 -24.22
N VAL A 23 -50.18 -11.09 -24.09
CA VAL A 23 -49.70 -12.17 -23.22
C VAL A 23 -48.36 -12.74 -23.71
N ARG A 24 -48.17 -12.93 -25.02
CA ARG A 24 -46.89 -13.38 -25.60
C ARG A 24 -45.77 -12.38 -25.33
N GLU A 25 -46.02 -11.09 -25.51
CA GLU A 25 -45.02 -10.05 -25.24
C GLU A 25 -44.66 -9.97 -23.76
N ASN A 26 -45.65 -10.02 -22.85
CA ASN A 26 -45.40 -10.04 -21.41
C ASN A 26 -44.58 -11.26 -20.96
N ILE A 27 -44.80 -12.45 -21.55
CA ILE A 27 -44.00 -13.65 -21.25
C ILE A 27 -42.56 -13.50 -21.76
N LYS A 28 -42.36 -12.88 -22.93
CA LYS A 28 -41.02 -12.64 -23.52
C LYS A 28 -40.21 -11.64 -22.70
N VAL A 29 -40.84 -10.56 -22.23
CA VAL A 29 -40.24 -9.55 -21.36
C VAL A 29 -39.82 -10.15 -20.01
N LYS A 30 -40.69 -10.94 -19.37
CA LYS A 30 -40.41 -11.56 -18.06
C LYS A 30 -39.29 -12.61 -18.12
N ARG A 31 -39.17 -13.35 -19.23
CA ARG A 31 -38.06 -14.31 -19.44
C ARG A 31 -36.73 -13.61 -19.68
N ARG A 32 -36.71 -12.47 -20.39
CA ARG A 32 -35.50 -11.66 -20.62
C ARG A 32 -34.97 -11.03 -19.33
N SER A 33 -35.87 -10.53 -18.46
CA SER A 33 -35.50 -9.97 -17.15
C SER A 33 -34.82 -10.98 -16.22
N LYS A 34 -35.36 -12.21 -16.11
CA LYS A 34 -34.77 -13.25 -15.24
C LYS A 34 -33.40 -13.72 -15.71
N PHE A 35 -33.16 -13.73 -17.03
CA PHE A 35 -31.88 -14.16 -17.59
C PHE A 35 -30.77 -13.13 -17.36
N ALA A 36 -31.07 -11.83 -17.48
CA ALA A 36 -30.11 -10.76 -17.23
C ALA A 36 -29.70 -10.70 -15.75
N VAL A 37 -30.66 -10.82 -14.82
CA VAL A 37 -30.42 -10.76 -13.36
C VAL A 37 -29.62 -11.96 -12.85
N ASN A 38 -29.89 -13.16 -13.34
CA ASN A 38 -29.16 -14.36 -12.88
C ASN A 38 -27.71 -14.39 -13.38
N THR A 39 -27.42 -13.73 -14.51
CA THR A 39 -26.07 -13.63 -15.07
C THR A 39 -25.24 -12.59 -14.31
N THR A 40 -25.82 -11.43 -13.96
CA THR A 40 -25.10 -10.39 -13.18
C THR A 40 -24.86 -10.83 -11.73
N ILE A 41 -25.79 -11.54 -11.10
CA ILE A 41 -25.59 -12.13 -9.75
C ILE A 41 -24.42 -13.14 -9.77
N SER A 42 -24.29 -13.94 -10.83
CA SER A 42 -23.18 -14.90 -10.97
C SER A 42 -21.81 -14.21 -11.14
N ILE A 43 -21.75 -13.09 -11.87
CA ILE A 43 -20.50 -12.32 -12.07
C ILE A 43 -20.10 -11.60 -10.77
N ILE A 44 -21.05 -11.06 -10.01
CA ILE A 44 -20.79 -10.39 -8.72
C ILE A 44 -20.31 -11.41 -7.67
N ILE A 45 -20.91 -12.61 -7.61
CA ILE A 45 -20.45 -13.67 -6.70
C ILE A 45 -19.05 -14.15 -7.08
N ALA A 46 -18.74 -14.31 -8.38
CA ALA A 46 -17.40 -14.68 -8.83
C ALA A 46 -16.34 -13.61 -8.51
N LEU A 47 -16.67 -12.32 -8.62
CA LEU A 47 -15.80 -11.20 -8.23
C LEU A 47 -15.61 -11.09 -6.70
N LEU A 48 -16.63 -11.43 -5.90
CA LEU A 48 -16.55 -11.46 -4.43
C LEU A 48 -15.74 -12.66 -3.92
N THR A 49 -15.74 -13.81 -4.61
CA THR A 49 -14.92 -14.97 -4.22
C THR A 49 -13.42 -14.77 -4.45
N ILE A 50 -13.01 -13.88 -5.37
CA ILE A 50 -11.60 -13.56 -5.60
C ILE A 50 -11.02 -12.75 -4.42
N ILE A 51 -11.85 -11.94 -3.74
CA ILE A 51 -11.39 -11.04 -2.66
C ILE A 51 -11.28 -11.76 -1.30
N THR A 52 -11.98 -12.89 -1.09
CA THR A 52 -11.97 -13.61 0.20
C THR A 52 -10.92 -14.71 0.31
N ALA A 53 -10.14 -15.00 -0.74
CA ALA A 53 -9.17 -16.10 -0.77
C ALA A 53 -7.71 -15.72 -0.43
N THR A 54 -7.44 -14.52 0.08
CA THR A 54 -6.07 -14.16 0.53
C THR A 54 -6.05 -13.47 1.89
N ASN A 55 -6.62 -14.11 2.90
CA ASN A 55 -6.13 -13.97 4.28
C ASN A 55 -5.44 -15.28 4.67
N THR A 56 -4.39 -15.64 3.93
CA THR A 56 -3.45 -16.64 4.44
C THR A 56 -2.70 -15.99 5.59
N ALA A 57 -2.94 -16.55 6.76
CA ALA A 57 -2.22 -16.33 7.99
C ALA A 57 -0.72 -16.10 7.72
N THR A 58 -0.16 -15.16 8.47
CA THR A 58 1.27 -14.88 8.60
C THR A 58 2.08 -16.17 8.67
N ALA A 59 2.58 -16.64 7.52
CA ALA A 59 3.81 -17.40 7.51
C ALA A 59 4.89 -16.40 7.90
N GLN A 60 5.49 -16.57 9.09
CA GLN A 60 6.79 -15.97 9.34
C GLN A 60 7.68 -16.43 8.19
N ASN A 61 8.00 -15.50 7.29
CA ASN A 61 8.96 -15.72 6.25
C ASN A 61 10.31 -15.92 6.94
N ASN A 62 10.59 -17.16 7.33
CA ASN A 62 11.91 -17.64 7.72
C ASN A 62 12.79 -17.77 6.46
N THR A 63 12.72 -16.77 5.57
CA THR A 63 13.79 -16.55 4.60
C THR A 63 14.99 -16.20 5.46
N PRO A 64 16.07 -17.00 5.47
CA PRO A 64 17.26 -16.62 6.20
C PRO A 64 17.66 -15.24 5.72
N MET A 65 17.62 -14.27 6.63
CA MET A 65 17.95 -12.89 6.35
C MET A 65 19.37 -12.89 5.80
N LYS A 66 19.49 -12.71 4.48
CA LYS A 66 20.78 -12.76 3.78
C LYS A 66 21.71 -11.82 4.52
N GLU A 67 22.81 -12.35 5.05
CA GLU A 67 23.76 -11.59 5.83
C GLU A 67 24.39 -10.53 4.93
N GLN A 68 23.82 -9.32 4.99
CA GLN A 68 24.29 -8.19 4.20
C GLN A 68 25.58 -7.61 4.78
N TYR A 69 25.74 -7.70 6.10
CA TYR A 69 26.91 -7.23 6.82
C TYR A 69 27.46 -8.34 7.71
N LYS A 70 28.76 -8.61 7.59
CA LYS A 70 29.46 -9.73 8.25
C LYS A 70 29.73 -9.50 9.74
N ASP A 71 29.82 -8.24 10.14
CA ASP A 71 30.19 -7.77 11.49
C ASP A 71 28.99 -7.62 12.45
N ILE A 72 27.77 -7.91 11.99
CA ILE A 72 26.56 -7.95 12.82
C ILE A 72 25.97 -9.36 12.95
N ALA A 73 26.70 -10.39 12.49
CA ALA A 73 26.29 -11.77 12.68
C ALA A 73 26.27 -12.12 14.17
N GLY A 74 25.08 -12.42 14.70
CA GLY A 74 24.87 -12.68 16.14
C GLY A 74 24.84 -11.42 17.01
N HIS A 75 24.89 -10.22 16.43
CA HIS A 75 24.82 -8.97 17.16
C HIS A 75 23.36 -8.58 17.47
N TRP A 76 23.11 -7.98 18.64
CA TRP A 76 21.76 -7.56 19.05
C TRP A 76 21.13 -6.56 18.07
N SER A 77 21.96 -5.76 17.39
CA SER A 77 21.50 -4.74 16.44
C SER A 77 21.08 -5.31 15.09
N ARG A 78 21.32 -6.61 14.84
CA ARG A 78 21.17 -7.25 13.52
C ARG A 78 19.79 -7.00 12.89
N GLU A 79 18.72 -7.24 13.63
CA GLU A 79 17.36 -7.09 13.11
C GLU A 79 17.01 -5.62 12.81
N TYR A 80 17.43 -4.72 13.69
CA TYR A 80 17.22 -3.27 13.52
C TYR A 80 17.98 -2.72 12.32
N VAL A 81 19.26 -3.07 12.19
CA VAL A 81 20.10 -2.65 11.06
C VAL A 81 19.50 -3.16 9.76
N HIS A 82 19.11 -4.44 9.70
CA HIS A 82 18.50 -4.97 8.48
C HIS A 82 17.21 -4.22 8.11
N LYS A 83 16.34 -3.95 9.09
CA LYS A 83 15.10 -3.22 8.85
C LYS A 83 15.38 -1.81 8.31
N LEU A 84 16.31 -1.09 8.92
CA LEU A 84 16.69 0.25 8.48
C LEU A 84 17.36 0.25 7.10
N THR A 85 18.12 -0.79 6.76
CA THR A 85 18.70 -0.94 5.43
C THR A 85 17.64 -1.21 4.36
N GLN A 86 16.63 -2.04 4.65
CA GLN A 86 15.48 -2.23 3.77
C GLN A 86 14.67 -0.94 3.54
N MET A 87 14.67 -0.04 4.53
CA MET A 87 14.04 1.27 4.45
C MET A 87 14.94 2.34 3.80
N GLU A 88 16.15 1.97 3.35
CA GLU A 88 17.14 2.88 2.78
C GLU A 88 17.55 4.04 3.74
N ILE A 89 17.44 3.81 5.05
CA ILE A 89 17.81 4.78 6.09
C ILE A 89 19.30 4.67 6.43
N VAL A 90 19.82 3.44 6.51
CA VAL A 90 21.24 3.17 6.81
C VAL A 90 21.89 2.31 5.74
N SER A 91 23.19 2.48 5.59
CA SER A 91 24.05 1.68 4.71
C SER A 91 25.39 1.44 5.40
N GLY A 92 25.96 0.25 5.23
CA GLY A 92 27.33 -0.05 5.65
C GLY A 92 28.40 0.57 4.73
N TYR A 93 29.66 0.27 5.00
CA TYR A 93 30.83 0.89 4.33
C TYR A 93 31.08 0.42 2.89
N GLY A 94 30.34 -0.57 2.40
CA GLY A 94 30.52 -1.15 1.06
C GLY A 94 31.53 -2.29 0.97
N ASP A 95 32.31 -2.54 2.03
CA ASP A 95 33.25 -3.66 2.18
C ASP A 95 32.63 -4.90 2.88
N GLY A 96 31.30 -4.89 2.98
CA GLY A 96 30.51 -5.90 3.70
C GLY A 96 30.46 -5.68 5.22
N ARG A 97 30.90 -4.54 5.75
CA ARG A 97 30.71 -4.13 7.15
C ARG A 97 29.61 -3.10 7.33
N PHE A 98 28.96 -3.14 8.49
CA PHE A 98 28.07 -2.08 8.98
C PHE A 98 28.79 -1.10 9.91
N GLY A 99 29.65 -1.59 10.80
CA GLY A 99 30.24 -0.78 11.88
C GLY A 99 29.33 -0.57 13.10
N PRO A 100 28.80 -1.64 13.73
CA PRO A 100 27.80 -1.49 14.81
C PRO A 100 28.30 -0.74 16.05
N GLU A 101 29.61 -0.75 16.30
CA GLU A 101 30.26 -0.10 17.46
C GLU A 101 31.06 1.15 17.06
N ASP A 102 30.98 1.57 15.80
CA ASP A 102 31.68 2.75 15.31
C ASP A 102 30.97 4.02 15.82
N THR A 103 31.74 5.03 16.23
CA THR A 103 31.19 6.29 16.74
C THR A 103 30.45 7.03 15.64
N LEU A 104 29.18 7.34 15.89
CA LEU A 104 28.32 8.06 14.96
C LEU A 104 28.69 9.55 14.84
N LYS A 105 28.73 10.07 13.62
CA LYS A 105 29.00 11.48 13.33
C LYS A 105 27.73 12.29 13.15
N VAL A 106 27.87 13.62 13.16
CA VAL A 106 26.75 14.54 12.94
C VAL A 106 26.12 14.35 11.55
N ASP A 107 26.91 14.28 10.49
CA ASP A 107 26.42 14.08 9.12
C ASP A 107 25.66 12.76 8.92
N GLU A 108 26.20 11.68 9.48
CA GLU A 108 25.58 10.35 9.48
C GLU A 108 24.24 10.38 10.23
N PHE A 109 24.19 11.00 11.40
CA PHE A 109 22.95 11.13 12.18
C PHE A 109 21.89 11.98 11.48
N LEU A 110 22.29 13.07 10.81
CA LEU A 110 21.38 13.89 10.00
C LEU A 110 20.79 13.10 8.83
N LYS A 111 21.61 12.34 8.10
CA LYS A 111 21.14 11.44 7.04
C LYS A 111 20.12 10.45 7.57
N MET A 112 20.42 9.78 8.69
CA MET A 112 19.51 8.82 9.31
C MET A 112 18.17 9.47 9.69
N THR A 113 18.21 10.64 10.32
CA THR A 113 17.02 11.37 10.77
C THR A 113 16.15 11.78 9.58
N LEU A 114 16.73 12.42 8.57
CA LEU A 114 15.99 12.90 7.40
C LEU A 114 15.39 11.74 6.59
N ARG A 115 16.12 10.64 6.44
CA ARG A 115 15.60 9.44 5.78
C ARG A 115 14.46 8.82 6.58
N ALA A 116 14.56 8.79 7.91
CA ALA A 116 13.48 8.32 8.78
C ALA A 116 12.22 9.19 8.70
N MET A 117 12.37 10.50 8.45
CA MET A 117 11.26 11.42 8.14
C MET A 117 10.66 11.22 6.73
N GLY A 118 11.23 10.32 5.92
CA GLY A 118 10.75 10.00 4.57
C GLY A 118 11.36 10.85 3.46
N HIS A 119 12.35 11.70 3.75
CA HIS A 119 13.04 12.45 2.72
C HIS A 119 13.94 11.54 1.88
N LYS A 120 13.87 11.69 0.55
CA LYS A 120 14.76 11.03 -0.39
C LYS A 120 15.71 12.07 -0.97
N VAL A 121 16.98 11.98 -0.60
CA VAL A 121 18.00 12.97 -0.94
C VAL A 121 19.15 12.27 -1.62
N GLU A 122 19.46 12.67 -2.84
CA GLU A 122 20.63 12.16 -3.55
C GLU A 122 21.93 12.67 -2.90
N GLU A 123 22.96 11.83 -2.86
CA GLU A 123 24.23 12.17 -2.22
C GLU A 123 25.02 13.20 -3.05
N GLY A 124 25.74 14.08 -2.35
CA GLY A 124 26.58 15.10 -2.97
C GLY A 124 27.87 14.54 -3.57
N ILE A 125 28.38 15.19 -4.63
CA ILE A 125 29.59 14.72 -5.34
C ILE A 125 30.86 15.00 -4.53
N LYS A 126 31.00 16.22 -3.98
CA LYS A 126 32.22 16.63 -3.26
C LYS A 126 32.18 16.18 -1.80
N TYR A 127 31.04 16.39 -1.15
CA TYR A 127 30.76 15.91 0.19
C TYR A 127 29.37 15.28 0.19
N TRP A 128 29.33 13.96 0.37
CA TRP A 128 28.11 13.16 0.25
C TRP A 128 26.95 13.68 1.10
N ALA A 129 27.25 14.25 2.27
CA ALA A 129 26.27 14.73 3.24
C ALA A 129 25.76 16.15 2.97
N GLU A 130 26.40 16.91 2.08
CA GLU A 130 26.07 18.32 1.85
C GLU A 130 24.58 18.54 1.52
N PRO A 131 23.94 17.75 0.62
CA PRO A 131 22.50 17.88 0.38
C PRO A 131 21.61 17.60 1.61
N TYR A 132 22.05 16.71 2.51
CA TYR A 132 21.33 16.42 3.76
C TYR A 132 21.48 17.57 4.76
N ILE A 133 22.67 18.16 4.86
CA ILE A 133 22.92 19.32 5.73
C ILE A 133 22.06 20.51 5.28
N GLU A 134 22.03 20.80 3.98
CA GLU A 134 21.20 21.88 3.43
C GLU A 134 19.71 21.61 3.63
N LEU A 135 19.27 20.36 3.48
CA LEU A 135 17.89 20.00 3.79
C LEU A 135 17.59 20.18 5.29
N ALA A 136 18.47 19.73 6.19
CA ALA A 136 18.28 19.83 7.64
C ALA A 136 18.14 21.29 8.09
N LYS A 137 18.88 22.21 7.49
CA LYS A 137 18.72 23.66 7.70
C LYS A 137 17.38 24.15 7.17
N LYS A 138 17.02 23.75 5.94
CA LYS A 138 15.77 24.15 5.28
C LYS A 138 14.51 23.71 6.02
N VAL A 139 14.54 22.52 6.64
CA VAL A 139 13.44 22.00 7.48
C VAL A 139 13.63 22.36 8.96
N GLU A 140 14.57 23.26 9.28
CA GLU A 140 14.80 23.86 10.60
C GLU A 140 15.13 22.86 11.73
N ILE A 141 15.60 21.66 11.38
CA ILE A 141 16.10 20.65 12.33
C ILE A 141 17.44 21.08 12.94
N ILE A 142 18.25 21.82 12.16
CA ILE A 142 19.49 22.44 12.63
C ILE A 142 19.52 23.91 12.24
N ASP A 143 20.28 24.71 12.98
CA ASP A 143 20.44 26.14 12.69
C ASP A 143 21.62 26.35 11.71
N GLU A 144 21.63 27.47 10.98
CA GLU A 144 22.55 27.69 9.85
C GLU A 144 24.04 27.55 10.20
N ASN A 145 24.42 27.98 11.40
CA ASN A 145 25.79 27.97 11.91
C ASN A 145 25.97 27.06 13.13
N GLU A 146 25.09 26.08 13.29
CA GLU A 146 25.11 25.22 14.47
C GLU A 146 26.37 24.35 14.56
N PHE A 147 26.82 23.81 13.43
CA PHE A 147 27.98 22.94 13.36
C PHE A 147 29.03 23.50 12.41
N THR A 148 30.28 23.53 12.89
CA THR A 148 31.45 23.91 12.08
C THR A 148 32.11 22.71 11.41
N ASP A 149 31.99 21.52 12.02
CA ASP A 149 32.43 20.25 11.47
C ASP A 149 31.32 19.22 11.66
N TYR A 150 30.84 18.66 10.55
CA TYR A 150 29.80 17.64 10.54
C TYR A 150 30.36 16.21 10.62
N ARG A 151 31.69 16.05 10.51
CA ARG A 151 32.39 14.75 10.55
C ARG A 151 32.87 14.37 11.94
N ARG A 152 32.65 15.23 12.93
CA ARG A 152 32.95 14.90 14.33
C ARG A 152 31.87 13.99 14.92
N PRO A 153 32.17 13.28 16.01
CA PRO A 153 31.16 12.60 16.81
C PRO A 153 30.01 13.52 17.21
N ILE A 154 28.78 13.01 17.12
CA ILE A 154 27.59 13.72 17.62
C ILE A 154 27.49 13.58 19.14
N LEU A 155 27.18 14.68 19.83
CA LEU A 155 26.91 14.67 21.26
C LEU A 155 25.48 14.20 21.54
N ARG A 156 25.27 13.59 22.72
CA ARG A 156 23.93 13.07 23.10
C ARG A 156 22.86 14.16 23.14
N GLU A 157 23.23 15.36 23.57
CA GLU A 157 22.33 16.53 23.62
C GLU A 157 21.97 17.06 22.23
N GLU A 158 22.91 17.04 21.28
CA GLU A 158 22.70 17.42 19.88
C GLU A 158 21.76 16.43 19.20
N ALA A 159 22.01 15.13 19.38
CA ALA A 159 21.15 14.08 18.87
C ALA A 159 19.72 14.19 19.43
N ALA A 160 19.58 14.42 20.74
CA ALA A 160 18.28 14.57 21.39
C ALA A 160 17.50 15.77 20.84
N ARG A 161 18.15 16.92 20.67
CA ARG A 161 17.52 18.13 20.11
C ARG A 161 17.09 17.91 18.66
N ILE A 162 17.93 17.29 17.83
CA ILE A 162 17.59 16.93 16.44
C ILE A 162 16.36 16.02 16.40
N ILE A 163 16.29 14.99 17.26
CA ILE A 163 15.13 14.08 17.34
C ILE A 163 13.86 14.83 17.72
N VAL A 164 13.93 15.72 18.72
CA VAL A 164 12.77 16.53 19.13
C VAL A 164 12.27 17.38 17.96
N LYS A 165 13.16 18.08 17.26
CA LYS A 165 12.79 18.89 16.10
C LYS A 165 12.25 18.06 14.94
N ALA A 166 12.75 16.84 14.75
CA ALA A 166 12.28 15.94 13.69
C ALA A 166 10.90 15.31 13.97
N ALA A 167 10.48 15.26 15.24
CA ALA A 167 9.23 14.61 15.68
C ALA A 167 8.05 15.58 15.83
N LEU A 168 8.27 16.89 15.76
CA LEU A 168 7.28 17.95 15.93
C LEU A 168 6.91 18.58 14.58
#